data_AF-A0A7X2TDS0-F1
#
_entry.id   AF-A0A7X2TDS0-F1
#
_cell.length_a   1.000
_cell.length_b   1.000
_cell.length_c   1.000
_cell.angle_alpha   90.00
_cell.angle_beta   90.00
_cell.angle_gamma   90.00
#
_symmetry.space_group_name_H-M   'P 1'
#
loop_
_entity.id
_entity.type
_entity.pdbx_description
1 polymer ?
#
loop_
_entity_poly.entity_id
_entity_poly.type
_entity_poly.pdbx_seq_one_letter_code
_entity_poly.pdbx_strand_id
1 'polypeptide(L)'
;MCRFRSGILLKDRVVIAQKDNDSHQDMLEELNISDTYENAARVFVRAELIPEKNEWWTDPYGWEFVIDQDIVPDWFEEDREGHISRFRAAVKEWWSGHVLVGKKMDTLRTGYYMLKDCEVEKLCGDAMVLLKNSKVGEMWDSSQVGKMYNSSQVGEMRGSSQVGKMWDGSQVGEMRGSSQVGEMYDGSQVGRMRGSSQVGEMYDGSQVGRMRGSSQVGKMWDGSQVGKMYDGSQAGVMYDSSQVGEMYDGSQVGAMFDGSQVGKMYDGSQVGEMYDGSQVGAMYDGSQVGKMYDGSTARDFKSYPLIKLLVPDGGNCRFELTAHKNEQTGVAGECKN
;
A
#
# COMPACT_ATOMS: atom_id res chain seq x y z
N MET A 1 -18.24 -9.02 9.09
CA MET A 1 -17.63 -7.70 8.90
C MET A 1 -18.69 -6.67 9.18
N CYS A 2 -18.48 -5.89 10.23
CA CYS A 2 -19.38 -4.80 10.59
C CYS A 2 -19.28 -3.64 9.58
N ARG A 3 -20.34 -2.82 9.45
CA ARG A 3 -20.41 -1.80 8.39
C ARG A 3 -20.06 -0.37 8.81
N PHE A 4 -19.84 -0.12 10.11
CA PHE A 4 -19.60 1.18 10.76
C PHE A 4 -20.89 1.98 11.01
N ARG A 5 -21.13 2.58 12.19
CA ARG A 5 -20.41 2.46 13.48
C ARG A 5 -21.10 1.43 14.38
N SER A 6 -20.36 0.44 14.84
CA SER A 6 -20.90 -0.69 15.61
C SER A 6 -20.89 -0.44 17.11
N GLY A 7 -21.82 -1.09 17.80
CA GLY A 7 -21.78 -1.19 19.25
C GLY A 7 -22.67 -2.30 19.82
N ILE A 8 -22.51 -2.48 21.12
CA ILE A 8 -23.24 -3.43 21.94
C ILE A 8 -24.14 -2.63 22.89
N LEU A 9 -25.45 -2.82 22.75
CA LEU A 9 -26.45 -2.27 23.66
C LEU A 9 -26.70 -3.28 24.76
N LEU A 10 -26.56 -2.83 26.00
CA LEU A 10 -26.95 -3.54 27.20
C LEU A 10 -28.18 -2.82 27.80
N LYS A 11 -28.89 -3.49 28.71
CA LYS A 11 -30.09 -2.93 29.32
C LYS A 11 -29.87 -1.54 29.95
N ASP A 12 -28.73 -1.33 30.59
CA ASP A 12 -28.42 -0.11 31.34
C ASP A 12 -27.41 0.82 30.65
N ARG A 13 -26.64 0.33 29.66
CA ARG A 13 -25.57 1.11 29.03
C ARG A 13 -25.33 0.75 27.57
N VAL A 14 -24.54 1.58 26.89
CA VAL A 14 -24.12 1.38 25.51
C VAL A 14 -22.60 1.32 25.45
N VAL A 15 -22.07 0.40 24.65
CA VAL A 15 -20.64 0.29 24.37
C VAL A 15 -20.44 0.47 22.87
N ILE A 16 -19.69 1.50 22.47
CA ILE A 16 -19.35 1.78 21.07
C ILE A 16 -17.97 1.22 20.76
N ALA A 17 -17.79 0.67 19.55
CA ALA A 17 -16.50 0.20 19.08
C ALA A 17 -15.43 1.29 19.24
N GLN A 18 -14.20 0.90 19.58
CA GLN A 18 -13.06 1.81 19.71
C GLN A 18 -12.25 1.84 18.42
N LYS A 19 -11.63 2.98 18.09
CA LYS A 19 -10.75 3.16 16.90
C LYS A 19 -11.42 2.63 15.61
N ASP A 20 -10.79 1.69 14.94
CA ASP A 20 -11.21 1.01 13.72
C ASP A 20 -11.73 -0.41 13.95
N ASN A 21 -12.01 -0.81 15.20
CA ASN A 21 -12.64 -2.10 15.51
C ASN A 21 -14.01 -2.20 14.79
N ASP A 22 -14.13 -3.20 13.92
CA ASP A 22 -15.29 -3.52 13.10
C ASP A 22 -15.78 -4.96 13.34
N SER A 23 -15.64 -5.44 14.59
CA SER A 23 -16.03 -6.78 15.03
C SER A 23 -16.86 -6.73 16.31
N HIS A 24 -18.15 -7.10 16.23
CA HIS A 24 -18.95 -7.31 17.44
C HIS A 24 -18.40 -8.44 18.31
N GLN A 25 -17.75 -9.44 17.72
CA GLN A 25 -17.12 -10.53 18.47
C GLN A 25 -16.04 -9.98 19.40
N ASP A 26 -15.14 -9.13 18.89
CA ASP A 26 -14.06 -8.53 19.66
C ASP A 26 -14.64 -7.67 20.80
N MET A 27 -15.71 -6.92 20.52
CA MET A 27 -16.42 -6.13 21.54
C MET A 27 -17.06 -7.01 22.63
N LEU A 28 -17.65 -8.14 22.26
CA LEU A 28 -18.26 -9.07 23.21
C LEU A 28 -17.18 -9.75 24.06
N GLU A 29 -16.05 -10.12 23.48
CA GLU A 29 -14.88 -10.67 24.18
C GLU A 29 -14.30 -9.65 25.18
N GLU A 30 -14.13 -8.38 24.79
CA GLU A 30 -13.70 -7.30 25.68
C GLU A 30 -14.66 -7.11 26.87
N LEU A 31 -15.95 -7.34 26.65
CA LEU A 31 -16.98 -7.28 27.69
C LEU A 31 -17.10 -8.58 28.51
N ASN A 32 -16.32 -9.62 28.18
CA ASN A 32 -16.43 -10.97 28.73
C ASN A 32 -17.85 -11.56 28.58
N ILE A 33 -18.50 -11.31 27.44
CA ILE A 33 -19.82 -11.84 27.10
C ILE A 33 -19.64 -12.87 25.99
N SER A 34 -20.12 -14.08 26.19
CA SER A 34 -20.11 -15.11 25.15
C SER A 34 -21.19 -14.84 24.09
N ASP A 35 -20.80 -14.85 22.82
CA ASP A 35 -21.72 -14.74 21.70
C ASP A 35 -22.51 -16.05 21.53
N THR A 36 -23.67 -16.12 22.16
CA THR A 36 -24.55 -17.30 22.17
C THR A 36 -25.99 -16.85 21.98
N TYR A 37 -26.82 -17.74 21.45
CA TYR A 37 -28.26 -17.49 21.30
C TYR A 37 -28.92 -17.07 22.62
N GLU A 38 -28.57 -17.71 23.74
CA GLU A 38 -29.12 -17.38 25.06
C GLU A 38 -28.78 -15.95 25.49
N ASN A 39 -27.55 -15.49 25.21
CA ASN A 39 -27.12 -14.14 25.54
C ASN A 39 -27.70 -13.10 24.56
N ALA A 40 -27.77 -13.39 23.27
CA ALA A 40 -28.43 -12.52 22.29
C ALA A 40 -29.92 -12.31 22.61
N ALA A 41 -30.58 -13.31 23.20
CA ALA A 41 -31.98 -13.24 23.62
C ALA A 41 -32.20 -12.54 24.96
N ARG A 42 -31.16 -12.24 25.76
CA ARG A 42 -31.35 -11.77 27.16
C ARG A 42 -30.41 -10.65 27.60
N VAL A 43 -29.21 -10.59 27.06
CA VAL A 43 -28.10 -9.81 27.61
C VAL A 43 -27.77 -8.61 26.74
N PHE A 44 -27.70 -8.78 25.42
CA PHE A 44 -27.19 -7.74 24.54
C PHE A 44 -27.94 -7.62 23.20
N VAL A 45 -27.77 -6.46 22.56
CA VAL A 45 -28.12 -6.24 21.15
C VAL A 45 -26.90 -5.70 20.40
N ARG A 46 -26.50 -6.39 19.33
CA ARG A 46 -25.54 -5.90 18.33
C ARG A 46 -26.24 -4.92 17.42
N ALA A 47 -25.73 -3.70 17.38
CA ALA A 47 -26.29 -2.65 16.56
C ALA A 47 -25.23 -1.92 15.76
N GLU A 48 -25.66 -1.29 14.68
CA GLU A 48 -24.86 -0.46 13.80
C GLU A 48 -25.60 0.83 13.43
N LEU A 49 -24.86 1.93 13.28
CA LEU A 49 -25.35 3.15 12.63
C LEU A 49 -24.63 3.40 11.32
N ILE A 50 -25.32 3.18 10.19
CA ILE A 50 -24.74 3.18 8.86
C ILE A 50 -24.97 4.54 8.18
N PRO A 51 -23.90 5.30 7.84
CA PRO A 51 -24.04 6.52 7.07
C PRO A 51 -24.52 6.24 5.65
N GLU A 52 -25.39 7.12 5.12
CA GLU A 52 -25.77 7.07 3.71
C GLU A 52 -24.52 7.20 2.82
N LYS A 53 -24.40 6.35 1.79
CA LYS A 53 -23.29 6.37 0.82
C LYS A 53 -21.88 6.28 1.45
N ASN A 54 -21.75 5.69 2.63
CA ASN A 54 -20.51 5.60 3.40
C ASN A 54 -19.92 6.97 3.80
N GLU A 55 -20.76 8.01 3.90
CA GLU A 55 -20.36 9.36 4.28
C GLU A 55 -20.27 9.52 5.80
N TRP A 56 -19.29 8.87 6.43
CA TRP A 56 -19.04 8.89 7.89
C TRP A 56 -18.82 10.30 8.49
N TRP A 57 -18.62 11.31 7.64
CA TRP A 57 -18.49 12.71 8.02
C TRP A 57 -19.82 13.46 8.15
N THR A 58 -20.95 12.80 7.90
CA THR A 58 -22.30 13.38 8.09
C THR A 58 -22.79 13.20 9.52
N ASP A 59 -23.86 13.89 9.90
CA ASP A 59 -24.41 13.80 11.25
C ASP A 59 -24.98 12.39 11.54
N PRO A 60 -24.50 11.68 12.60
CA PRO A 60 -24.99 10.35 12.95
C PRO A 60 -26.49 10.23 13.25
N TYR A 61 -27.18 11.33 13.56
CA TYR A 61 -28.63 11.28 13.72
C TYR A 61 -29.38 10.91 12.43
N GLY A 62 -28.81 11.22 11.27
CA GLY A 62 -29.37 10.85 9.96
C GLY A 62 -29.02 9.43 9.51
N TRP A 63 -28.17 8.70 10.24
CA TRP A 63 -27.69 7.38 9.83
C TRP A 63 -28.74 6.30 10.07
N GLU A 64 -28.73 5.25 9.24
CA GLU A 64 -29.61 4.10 9.36
C GLU A 64 -29.23 3.27 10.59
N PHE A 65 -30.21 2.92 11.43
CA PHE A 65 -29.99 2.02 12.55
C PHE A 65 -30.29 0.59 12.13
N VAL A 66 -29.32 -0.30 12.33
CA VAL A 66 -29.42 -1.71 11.98
C VAL A 66 -29.16 -2.56 13.22
N ILE A 67 -29.97 -3.61 13.39
CA ILE A 67 -29.75 -4.66 14.39
C ILE A 67 -29.07 -5.82 13.67
N ASP A 68 -27.90 -6.22 14.14
CA ASP A 68 -27.10 -7.29 13.55
C ASP A 68 -27.26 -8.61 14.33
N GLN A 69 -28.51 -9.03 14.56
CA GLN A 69 -28.87 -10.31 15.17
C GLN A 69 -30.33 -10.67 14.91
N ASP A 70 -30.63 -11.97 14.88
CA ASP A 70 -31.96 -12.51 14.55
C ASP A 70 -32.97 -12.43 15.70
N ILE A 71 -32.49 -12.27 16.93
CA ILE A 71 -33.30 -12.20 18.15
C ILE A 71 -32.83 -11.04 19.00
N VAL A 72 -33.75 -10.35 19.67
CA VAL A 72 -33.43 -9.31 20.65
C VAL A 72 -34.10 -9.61 21.99
N PRO A 73 -33.55 -9.11 23.11
CA PRO A 73 -34.16 -9.30 24.42
C PRO A 73 -35.48 -8.55 24.61
N ASP A 74 -36.38 -9.09 25.44
CA ASP A 74 -37.66 -8.44 25.77
C ASP A 74 -37.47 -7.02 26.30
N TRP A 75 -36.44 -6.79 27.14
CA TRP A 75 -36.15 -5.46 27.68
C TRP A 75 -35.84 -4.43 26.59
N PHE A 76 -35.31 -4.86 25.44
CA PHE A 76 -35.05 -3.97 24.32
C PHE A 76 -36.34 -3.59 23.62
N GLU A 77 -37.29 -4.53 23.45
CA GLU A 77 -38.59 -4.25 22.84
C GLU A 77 -39.49 -3.38 23.72
N GLU A 78 -39.40 -3.55 25.04
CA GLU A 78 -40.15 -2.76 26.02
C GLU A 78 -39.89 -1.24 25.88
N ASP A 79 -38.66 -0.85 25.52
CA ASP A 79 -38.25 0.56 25.28
C ASP A 79 -37.30 0.70 24.08
N ARG A 80 -37.73 0.17 22.92
CA ARG A 80 -36.90 0.13 21.71
C ARG A 80 -36.36 1.50 21.32
N GLU A 81 -37.23 2.51 21.28
CA GLU A 81 -36.85 3.87 20.89
C GLU A 81 -35.90 4.53 21.91
N GLY A 82 -36.06 4.27 23.21
CA GLY A 82 -35.16 4.77 24.24
C GLY A 82 -33.75 4.18 24.10
N HIS A 83 -33.65 2.88 23.81
CA HIS A 83 -32.37 2.22 23.57
C HIS A 83 -31.68 2.71 22.28
N ILE A 84 -32.43 2.85 21.19
CA ILE A 84 -31.93 3.41 19.92
C ILE A 84 -31.45 4.86 20.13
N SER A 85 -32.23 5.67 20.85
CA SER A 85 -31.88 7.06 21.14
C SER A 85 -30.60 7.17 21.96
N ARG A 86 -30.42 6.30 22.97
CA ARG A 86 -29.18 6.23 23.76
C ARG A 86 -27.98 5.84 22.90
N PHE A 87 -28.16 4.88 21.99
CA PHE A 87 -27.10 4.48 21.07
C PHE A 87 -26.70 5.61 20.12
N ARG A 88 -27.68 6.30 19.51
CA ARG A 88 -27.43 7.47 18.66
C ARG A 88 -26.70 8.58 19.40
N ALA A 89 -27.08 8.87 20.64
CA ALA A 89 -26.40 9.86 21.46
C ALA A 89 -24.93 9.48 21.73
N ALA A 90 -24.66 8.22 22.09
CA ALA A 90 -23.31 7.72 22.34
C ALA A 90 -22.44 7.79 21.07
N VAL A 91 -22.97 7.39 19.91
CA VAL A 91 -22.25 7.51 18.63
C VAL A 91 -22.02 8.97 18.27
N LYS A 92 -22.99 9.86 18.50
CA LYS A 92 -22.84 11.30 18.24
C LYS A 92 -21.74 11.93 19.08
N GLU A 93 -21.69 11.61 20.38
CA GLU A 93 -20.65 12.10 21.29
C GLU A 93 -19.26 11.66 20.81
N TRP A 94 -19.10 10.37 20.49
CA TRP A 94 -17.86 9.85 19.93
C TRP A 94 -17.50 10.57 18.62
N TRP A 95 -18.45 10.66 17.69
CA TRP A 95 -18.27 11.28 16.37
C TRP A 95 -17.76 12.72 16.49
N SER A 96 -18.35 13.52 17.39
CA SER A 96 -17.94 14.91 17.59
C SER A 96 -16.50 15.07 18.11
N GLY A 97 -15.95 14.07 18.80
CA GLY A 97 -14.57 14.08 19.29
C GLY A 97 -13.54 13.57 18.28
N HIS A 98 -13.95 12.73 17.33
CA HIS A 98 -13.02 11.97 16.47
C HIS A 98 -13.14 12.35 14.99
N VAL A 99 -14.29 12.82 14.52
CA VAL A 99 -14.52 13.19 13.12
C VAL A 99 -14.31 14.68 12.92
N LEU A 100 -13.33 15.04 12.10
CA LEU A 100 -12.98 16.42 11.78
C LEU A 100 -13.15 16.67 10.29
N VAL A 101 -13.82 17.78 9.93
CA VAL A 101 -14.11 18.16 8.54
C VAL A 101 -13.64 19.58 8.29
N GLY A 102 -12.86 19.81 7.24
CA GLY A 102 -12.49 21.15 6.79
C GLY A 102 -11.58 21.93 7.75
N LYS A 103 -10.91 21.25 8.69
CA LYS A 103 -10.12 21.90 9.75
C LYS A 103 -8.66 22.02 9.38
N LYS A 104 -8.04 23.12 9.81
CA LYS A 104 -6.58 23.30 9.83
C LYS A 104 -6.08 23.16 11.27
N MET A 105 -5.01 22.40 11.47
CA MET A 105 -4.48 22.05 12.78
C MET A 105 -2.95 22.08 12.76
N ASP A 106 -2.35 22.74 13.74
CA ASP A 106 -0.89 22.84 13.80
C ASP A 106 -0.26 21.51 14.23
N THR A 107 -0.85 20.83 15.23
CA THR A 107 -0.30 19.56 15.71
C THR A 107 -1.37 18.61 16.26
N LEU A 108 -1.27 17.33 15.89
CA LEU A 108 -1.93 16.20 16.54
C LEU A 108 -0.86 15.29 17.16
N ARG A 109 -0.94 15.06 18.48
CA ARG A 109 0.07 14.30 19.25
C ARG A 109 -0.41 12.95 19.76
N THR A 110 -1.70 12.85 20.04
CA THR A 110 -2.32 11.67 20.65
C THR A 110 -3.74 11.51 20.14
N GLY A 111 -4.32 10.31 20.29
CA GLY A 111 -5.74 10.07 20.01
C GLY A 111 -6.00 9.52 18.61
N TYR A 112 -7.28 9.27 18.32
CA TYR A 112 -7.76 8.71 17.06
C TYR A 112 -8.63 9.74 16.34
N TYR A 113 -8.37 10.01 15.07
CA TYR A 113 -9.18 10.97 14.29
C TYR A 113 -9.47 10.50 12.87
N MET A 114 -10.68 10.78 12.39
CA MET A 114 -11.05 10.61 11.00
C MET A 114 -11.15 12.00 10.36
N LEU A 115 -10.24 12.27 9.43
CA LEU A 115 -10.03 13.59 8.86
C LEU A 115 -10.57 13.64 7.43
N LYS A 116 -11.50 14.55 7.17
CA LYS A 116 -12.01 14.86 5.84
C LYS A 116 -11.71 16.29 5.46
N ASP A 117 -11.12 16.50 4.29
CA ASP A 117 -10.76 17.82 3.77
C ASP A 117 -9.98 18.67 4.80
N CYS A 118 -9.16 18.04 5.64
CA CYS A 118 -8.40 18.70 6.69
C CYS A 118 -6.94 18.91 6.30
N GLU A 119 -6.28 19.84 6.97
CA GLU A 119 -4.84 20.07 6.90
C GLU A 119 -4.25 19.99 8.30
N VAL A 120 -3.30 19.08 8.52
CA VAL A 120 -2.53 18.94 9.74
C VAL A 120 -1.09 19.29 9.41
N GLU A 121 -0.51 20.29 10.06
CA GLU A 121 0.89 20.63 9.82
C GLU A 121 1.81 19.51 10.36
N LYS A 122 1.61 19.10 11.61
CA LYS A 122 2.40 18.05 12.26
C LYS A 122 1.56 16.95 12.91
N LEU A 123 1.80 15.71 12.53
CA LEU A 123 1.30 14.51 13.20
C LEU A 123 2.49 13.82 13.90
N CYS A 124 2.40 13.61 15.21
CA CYS A 124 3.52 13.06 15.98
C CYS A 124 3.01 12.32 17.24
N GLY A 125 3.92 11.86 18.10
CA GLY A 125 3.56 11.04 19.26
C GLY A 125 2.97 9.69 18.85
N ASP A 126 1.81 9.36 19.44
CA ASP A 126 1.06 8.12 19.20
C ASP A 126 -0.29 8.37 18.50
N ALA A 127 -0.49 9.57 17.96
CA ALA A 127 -1.70 9.92 17.21
C ALA A 127 -1.92 8.96 16.03
N MET A 128 -3.17 8.56 15.86
CA MET A 128 -3.64 7.73 14.74
C MET A 128 -4.72 8.48 13.97
N VAL A 129 -4.57 8.55 12.64
CA VAL A 129 -5.57 9.22 11.79
C VAL A 129 -5.99 8.37 10.59
N LEU A 130 -7.21 8.61 10.13
CA LEU A 130 -7.68 8.20 8.80
C LEU A 130 -7.81 9.46 7.93
N LEU A 131 -7.28 9.44 6.71
CA LEU A 131 -7.30 10.58 5.80
C LEU A 131 -8.24 10.32 4.62
N LYS A 132 -9.17 11.26 4.39
CA LYS A 132 -9.94 11.38 3.14
C LYS A 132 -9.80 12.80 2.62
N ASN A 133 -9.24 12.96 1.41
CA ASN A 133 -8.90 14.27 0.83
C ASN A 133 -8.15 15.20 1.80
N SER A 134 -7.35 14.65 2.71
CA SER A 134 -6.71 15.42 3.80
C SER A 134 -5.21 15.41 3.66
N LYS A 135 -4.55 16.42 4.24
CA LYS A 135 -3.10 16.61 4.15
C LYS A 135 -2.46 16.59 5.52
N VAL A 136 -1.35 15.89 5.63
CA VAL A 136 -0.43 15.96 6.76
C VAL A 136 0.90 16.50 6.23
N GLY A 137 1.43 17.59 6.80
CA GLY A 137 2.72 18.14 6.40
C GLY A 137 3.85 17.19 6.78
N GLU A 138 3.98 16.95 8.09
CA GLU A 138 5.03 16.12 8.65
C GLU A 138 4.49 15.04 9.62
N MET A 139 4.99 13.81 9.50
CA MET A 139 4.72 12.66 10.35
C MET A 139 5.97 12.16 11.07
N TRP A 140 5.94 12.15 12.40
CA TRP A 140 7.09 11.88 13.27
C TRP A 140 6.77 10.82 14.33
N ASP A 141 7.82 10.40 15.05
CA ASP A 141 7.76 9.47 16.18
C ASP A 141 7.15 8.11 15.80
N SER A 142 6.07 7.71 16.48
CA SER A 142 5.31 6.47 16.25
C SER A 142 3.89 6.77 15.74
N SER A 143 3.69 7.97 15.16
CA SER A 143 2.38 8.37 14.66
C SER A 143 1.95 7.55 13.45
N GLN A 144 0.64 7.40 13.28
CA GLN A 144 0.06 6.47 12.33
C GLN A 144 -1.01 7.15 11.48
N VAL A 145 -0.97 6.85 10.19
CA VAL A 145 -2.13 7.00 9.31
C VAL A 145 -2.63 5.61 8.98
N GLY A 146 -3.77 5.21 9.52
CA GLY A 146 -4.31 3.87 9.29
C GLY A 146 -4.67 3.65 7.81
N LYS A 147 -5.45 4.57 7.24
CA LYS A 147 -5.90 4.52 5.84
C LYS A 147 -5.85 5.90 5.19
N MET A 148 -5.40 5.96 3.94
CA MET A 148 -5.40 7.13 3.08
C MET A 148 -6.24 6.87 1.84
N TYR A 149 -7.20 7.76 1.59
CA TYR A 149 -8.11 7.67 0.45
C TYR A 149 -8.06 8.90 -0.45
N ASN A 150 -8.51 8.74 -1.68
CA ASN A 150 -8.64 9.77 -2.69
C ASN A 150 -7.31 10.53 -2.89
N SER A 151 -7.33 11.86 -2.80
CA SER A 151 -6.17 12.74 -2.98
C SER A 151 -5.45 13.07 -1.66
N SER A 152 -5.52 12.21 -0.65
CA SER A 152 -4.86 12.46 0.64
C SER A 152 -3.34 12.45 0.52
N GLN A 153 -2.65 13.28 1.32
CA GLN A 153 -1.21 13.48 1.20
C GLN A 153 -0.52 13.48 2.56
N VAL A 154 0.67 12.89 2.61
CA VAL A 154 1.66 13.09 3.67
C VAL A 154 2.91 13.68 3.02
N GLY A 155 3.38 14.84 3.48
CA GLY A 155 4.58 15.49 2.93
C GLY A 155 5.85 14.71 3.27
N GLU A 156 6.20 14.66 4.55
CA GLU A 156 7.37 13.94 5.05
C GLU A 156 7.00 12.95 6.16
N MET A 157 7.54 11.73 6.08
CA MET A 157 7.47 10.71 7.11
C MET A 157 8.87 10.41 7.65
N ARG A 158 9.00 10.42 8.99
CA ARG A 158 10.27 10.22 9.69
C ARG A 158 10.08 9.33 10.93
N GLY A 159 11.20 8.82 11.45
CA GLY A 159 11.21 8.00 12.65
C GLY A 159 10.66 6.60 12.39
N SER A 160 9.70 6.18 13.21
CA SER A 160 8.98 4.90 13.11
C SER A 160 7.52 5.12 12.69
N SER A 161 7.25 6.21 11.96
CA SER A 161 5.91 6.56 11.48
C SER A 161 5.39 5.53 10.48
N GLN A 162 4.08 5.28 10.51
CA GLN A 162 3.46 4.25 9.68
C GLN A 162 2.26 4.77 8.91
N VAL A 163 2.15 4.37 7.64
CA VAL A 163 0.91 4.43 6.87
C VAL A 163 0.46 3.00 6.61
N GLY A 164 -0.75 2.63 7.03
CA GLY A 164 -1.27 1.27 6.85
C GLY A 164 -1.59 0.98 5.38
N LYS A 165 -2.64 1.61 4.85
CA LYS A 165 -3.11 1.42 3.47
C LYS A 165 -3.27 2.73 2.73
N MET A 166 -2.86 2.75 1.46
CA MET A 166 -2.99 3.86 0.52
C MET A 166 -3.82 3.44 -0.69
N TRP A 167 -4.81 4.25 -1.05
CA TRP A 167 -5.73 4.00 -2.17
C TRP A 167 -5.80 5.20 -3.11
N ASP A 168 -6.37 5.00 -4.30
CA ASP A 168 -6.64 6.05 -5.28
C ASP A 168 -5.36 6.84 -5.66
N GLY A 169 -5.44 8.18 -5.66
CA GLY A 169 -4.31 9.08 -5.93
C GLY A 169 -3.59 9.57 -4.68
N SER A 170 -3.58 8.77 -3.60
CA SER A 170 -2.96 9.17 -2.34
C SER A 170 -1.43 9.16 -2.42
N GLN A 171 -0.79 10.07 -1.68
CA GLN A 171 0.65 10.32 -1.85
C GLN A 171 1.41 10.47 -0.54
N VAL A 172 2.60 9.90 -0.49
CA VAL A 172 3.65 10.22 0.48
C VAL A 172 4.82 10.86 -0.25
N GLY A 173 5.22 12.06 0.13
CA GLY A 173 6.30 12.79 -0.55
C GLY A 173 7.68 12.16 -0.30
N GLU A 174 8.12 12.14 0.96
CA GLU A 174 9.40 11.57 1.36
C GLU A 174 9.30 10.72 2.63
N MET A 175 9.86 9.52 2.59
CA MET A 175 10.03 8.61 3.71
C MET A 175 11.50 8.52 4.12
N ARG A 176 11.77 8.64 5.43
CA ARG A 176 13.11 8.53 6.01
C ARG A 176 13.11 7.67 7.29
N GLY A 177 14.30 7.20 7.65
CA GLY A 177 14.50 6.43 8.88
C GLY A 177 13.91 5.03 8.72
N SER A 178 13.09 4.60 9.68
CA SER A 178 12.41 3.31 9.70
C SER A 178 10.91 3.46 9.42
N SER A 179 10.55 4.46 8.59
CA SER A 179 9.16 4.71 8.22
C SER A 179 8.62 3.61 7.30
N GLN A 180 7.33 3.29 7.45
CA GLN A 180 6.72 2.17 6.73
C GLN A 180 5.41 2.58 6.06
N VAL A 181 5.19 2.06 4.86
CA VAL A 181 3.88 1.97 4.21
C VAL A 181 3.55 0.49 4.09
N GLY A 182 2.39 0.06 4.57
CA GLY A 182 1.96 -1.33 4.49
C GLY A 182 1.61 -1.72 3.06
N GLU A 183 0.48 -1.21 2.57
CA GLU A 183 -0.08 -1.56 1.26
C GLU A 183 -0.39 -0.30 0.44
N MET A 184 -0.13 -0.38 -0.86
CA MET A 184 -0.41 0.65 -1.86
C MET A 184 -1.29 0.07 -2.96
N TYR A 185 -2.37 0.77 -3.29
CA TYR A 185 -3.33 0.41 -4.34
C TYR A 185 -3.53 1.55 -5.34
N ASP A 186 -4.03 1.20 -6.52
CA ASP A 186 -4.35 2.12 -7.61
C ASP A 186 -3.17 3.06 -7.97
N GLY A 187 -3.46 4.32 -8.29
CA GLY A 187 -2.46 5.34 -8.61
C GLY A 187 -1.72 5.92 -7.41
N SER A 188 -1.62 5.20 -6.29
CA SER A 188 -0.99 5.70 -5.07
C SER A 188 0.53 5.79 -5.21
N GLN A 189 1.15 6.78 -4.55
CA GLN A 189 2.55 7.12 -4.81
C GLN A 189 3.38 7.39 -3.56
N VAL A 190 4.60 6.89 -3.57
CA VAL A 190 5.68 7.31 -2.67
C VAL A 190 6.76 8.01 -3.51
N GLY A 191 7.04 9.28 -3.25
CA GLY A 191 8.00 10.04 -4.04
C GLY A 191 9.44 9.57 -3.85
N ARG A 192 9.93 9.58 -2.60
CA ARG A 192 11.30 9.20 -2.24
C ARG A 192 11.36 8.38 -0.96
N MET A 193 12.12 7.30 -0.97
CA MET A 193 12.45 6.48 0.20
C MET A 193 13.94 6.56 0.50
N ARG A 194 14.29 6.72 1.79
CA ARG A 194 15.68 6.79 2.25
C ARG A 194 15.89 6.04 3.56
N GLY A 195 17.12 5.59 3.78
CA GLY A 195 17.50 4.91 5.02
C GLY A 195 16.97 3.49 5.00
N SER A 196 16.24 3.09 6.04
CA SER A 196 15.64 1.76 6.19
C SER A 196 14.12 1.81 6.01
N SER A 197 13.65 2.69 5.10
CA SER A 197 12.22 2.85 4.84
C SER A 197 11.67 1.69 4.04
N GLN A 198 10.43 1.29 4.29
CA GLN A 198 9.84 0.10 3.68
C GLN A 198 8.45 0.37 3.11
N VAL A 199 8.17 -0.23 1.95
CA VAL A 199 6.82 -0.44 1.42
C VAL A 199 6.59 -1.96 1.41
N GLY A 200 5.51 -2.43 2.02
CA GLY A 200 5.18 -3.85 2.07
C GLY A 200 4.78 -4.39 0.71
N GLU A 201 3.60 -3.99 0.24
CA GLU A 201 2.99 -4.48 -1.00
C GLU A 201 2.46 -3.34 -1.87
N MET A 202 2.59 -3.49 -3.18
CA MET A 202 2.12 -2.54 -4.20
C MET A 202 1.24 -3.25 -5.22
N TYR A 203 0.11 -2.63 -5.54
CA TYR A 203 -0.91 -3.14 -6.45
C TYR A 203 -1.39 -2.06 -7.44
N ASP A 204 -1.95 -2.50 -8.57
CA ASP A 204 -2.79 -1.71 -9.47
C ASP A 204 -2.17 -0.38 -9.97
N GLY A 205 -0.91 -0.42 -10.40
CA GLY A 205 -0.22 0.76 -10.95
C GLY A 205 0.37 1.71 -9.90
N SER A 206 0.46 1.26 -8.64
CA SER A 206 1.12 2.00 -7.55
C SER A 206 2.59 2.28 -7.85
N GLN A 207 3.12 3.40 -7.35
CA GLN A 207 4.46 3.87 -7.74
C GLN A 207 5.35 4.29 -6.58
N VAL A 208 6.61 3.88 -6.64
CA VAL A 208 7.70 4.44 -5.84
C VAL A 208 8.68 5.16 -6.77
N GLY A 209 8.89 6.45 -6.57
CA GLY A 209 9.73 7.25 -7.47
C GLY A 209 11.22 6.92 -7.36
N ARG A 210 11.81 7.08 -6.17
CA ARG A 210 13.23 6.80 -5.92
C ARG A 210 13.46 6.13 -4.57
N MET A 211 14.32 5.11 -4.54
CA MET A 211 14.76 4.41 -3.34
C MET A 211 16.26 4.61 -3.15
N ARG A 212 16.69 4.81 -1.90
CA ARG A 212 18.11 4.98 -1.55
C ARG A 212 18.46 4.37 -0.20
N GLY A 213 19.67 3.84 -0.10
CA GLY A 213 20.16 3.16 1.10
C GLY A 213 19.48 1.79 1.22
N SER A 214 19.34 1.29 2.44
CA SER A 214 18.67 0.02 2.72
C SER A 214 17.13 0.08 2.62
N SER A 215 16.59 0.87 1.68
CA SER A 215 15.15 0.98 1.45
C SER A 215 14.62 -0.25 0.72
N GLN A 216 13.40 -0.67 1.05
CA GLN A 216 12.84 -1.93 0.54
C GLN A 216 11.39 -1.79 0.06
N VAL A 217 11.09 -2.46 -1.04
CA VAL A 217 9.73 -2.78 -1.48
C VAL A 217 9.58 -4.30 -1.41
N GLY A 218 8.55 -4.81 -0.72
CA GLY A 218 8.36 -6.25 -0.53
C GLY A 218 7.85 -6.95 -1.79
N LYS A 219 6.58 -6.74 -2.14
CA LYS A 219 5.95 -7.32 -3.35
C LYS A 219 5.34 -6.26 -4.26
N MET A 220 5.37 -6.51 -5.55
CA MET A 220 4.81 -5.65 -6.59
C MET A 220 3.94 -6.49 -7.53
N TRP A 221 2.71 -6.01 -7.77
CA TRP A 221 1.70 -6.66 -8.60
C TRP A 221 1.09 -5.67 -9.60
N ASP A 222 0.45 -6.21 -10.64
CA ASP A 222 -0.51 -5.47 -11.47
C ASP A 222 0.01 -4.11 -12.00
N GLY A 223 1.20 -4.13 -12.58
CA GLY A 223 1.79 -2.95 -13.24
C GLY A 223 2.38 -1.91 -12.28
N SER A 224 2.59 -2.28 -11.02
CA SER A 224 3.29 -1.48 -10.02
C SER A 224 4.73 -1.14 -10.44
N GLN A 225 5.22 0.04 -10.05
CA GLN A 225 6.48 0.58 -10.56
C GLN A 225 7.41 1.13 -9.49
N VAL A 226 8.70 0.81 -9.59
CA VAL A 226 9.78 1.53 -8.92
C VAL A 226 10.59 2.26 -9.97
N GLY A 227 10.71 3.58 -9.86
CA GLY A 227 11.43 4.39 -10.84
C GLY A 227 12.94 4.13 -10.80
N LYS A 228 13.59 4.45 -9.67
CA LYS A 228 15.04 4.28 -9.52
C LYS A 228 15.45 3.72 -8.16
N MET A 229 16.43 2.84 -8.15
CA MET A 229 17.00 2.21 -6.95
C MET A 229 18.49 2.51 -6.84
N TYR A 230 18.94 2.87 -5.63
CA TYR A 230 20.33 3.24 -5.34
C TYR A 230 20.80 2.64 -4.01
N ASP A 231 22.13 2.51 -3.87
CA ASP A 231 22.84 2.26 -2.62
C ASP A 231 22.31 1.05 -1.84
N GLY A 232 22.21 -0.12 -2.48
CA GLY A 232 21.74 -1.35 -1.86
C GLY A 232 20.23 -1.42 -1.58
N SER A 233 19.43 -0.61 -2.28
CA SER A 233 17.95 -0.69 -2.22
C SER A 233 17.46 -2.01 -2.80
N GLN A 234 16.32 -2.50 -2.32
CA GLN A 234 15.80 -3.83 -2.71
C GLN A 234 14.33 -3.81 -3.10
N ALA A 235 13.98 -4.55 -4.16
CA ALA A 235 12.62 -4.97 -4.46
C ALA A 235 12.57 -6.50 -4.30
N GLY A 236 11.65 -7.01 -3.48
CA GLY A 236 11.60 -8.43 -3.14
C GLY A 236 11.13 -9.29 -4.31
N VAL A 237 9.82 -9.25 -4.60
CA VAL A 237 9.21 -10.06 -5.66
C VAL A 237 8.33 -9.20 -6.56
N MET A 238 8.45 -9.40 -7.86
CA MET A 238 7.67 -8.72 -8.89
C MET A 238 6.83 -9.72 -9.69
N TYR A 239 5.56 -9.38 -9.89
CA TYR A 239 4.58 -10.16 -10.65
C TYR A 239 3.94 -9.34 -11.76
N ASP A 240 3.28 -10.06 -12.69
CA ASP A 240 2.52 -9.50 -13.80
C ASP A 240 3.35 -8.54 -14.65
N SER A 241 2.90 -7.31 -14.83
CA SER A 241 3.57 -6.28 -15.63
C SER A 241 4.37 -5.28 -14.80
N SER A 242 4.77 -5.66 -13.57
CA SER A 242 5.50 -4.80 -12.64
C SER A 242 6.88 -4.41 -13.15
N GLN A 243 7.36 -3.20 -12.79
CA GLN A 243 8.57 -2.64 -13.39
C GLN A 243 9.51 -1.98 -12.38
N VAL A 244 10.80 -2.17 -12.60
CA VAL A 244 11.87 -1.33 -12.04
C VAL A 244 12.55 -0.60 -13.19
N GLY A 245 12.59 0.72 -13.15
CA GLY A 245 13.18 1.53 -14.22
C GLY A 245 14.70 1.38 -14.30
N GLU A 246 15.40 1.86 -13.27
CA GLU A 246 16.87 1.86 -13.22
C GLU A 246 17.40 1.41 -11.85
N MET A 247 18.43 0.58 -11.85
CA MET A 247 19.11 0.07 -10.65
C MET A 247 20.59 0.44 -10.66
N TYR A 248 21.07 0.94 -9.51
CA TYR A 248 22.45 1.40 -9.31
C TYR A 248 23.03 0.88 -7.99
N ASP A 249 24.36 0.87 -7.91
CA ASP A 249 25.13 0.76 -6.66
C ASP A 249 24.70 -0.41 -5.77
N GLY A 250 24.77 -1.63 -6.33
CA GLY A 250 24.44 -2.86 -5.61
C GLY A 250 22.96 -3.04 -5.28
N SER A 251 22.05 -2.32 -5.94
CA SER A 251 20.60 -2.52 -5.79
C SER A 251 20.15 -3.89 -6.29
N GLN A 252 19.07 -4.43 -5.73
CA GLN A 252 18.67 -5.82 -5.97
C GLN A 252 17.18 -5.99 -6.24
N VAL A 253 16.86 -6.88 -7.17
CA VAL A 253 15.54 -7.48 -7.31
C VAL A 253 15.66 -8.96 -6.95
N GLY A 254 14.82 -9.46 -6.04
CA GLY A 254 14.87 -10.86 -5.59
C GLY A 254 14.39 -11.81 -6.68
N ALA A 255 13.11 -11.74 -7.04
CA ALA A 255 12.52 -12.59 -8.07
C ALA A 255 11.54 -11.81 -8.98
N MET A 256 11.47 -12.23 -10.24
CA MET A 256 10.58 -11.68 -11.26
C MET A 256 9.78 -12.80 -11.93
N PHE A 257 8.47 -12.58 -12.04
CA PHE A 257 7.51 -13.51 -12.66
C PHE A 257 6.73 -12.82 -13.79
N ASP A 258 6.09 -13.64 -14.62
CA ASP A 258 5.21 -13.21 -15.71
C ASP A 258 5.88 -12.22 -16.67
N GLY A 259 5.30 -11.03 -16.86
CA GLY A 259 5.80 -9.98 -17.76
C GLY A 259 6.66 -8.92 -17.07
N SER A 260 7.20 -9.21 -15.88
CA SER A 260 7.91 -8.24 -15.05
C SER A 260 9.20 -7.75 -15.72
N GLN A 261 9.56 -6.48 -15.48
CA GLN A 261 10.67 -5.85 -16.20
C GLN A 261 11.62 -5.06 -15.30
N VAL A 262 12.91 -5.18 -15.58
CA VAL A 262 13.93 -4.24 -15.15
C VAL A 262 14.48 -3.52 -16.38
N GLY A 263 14.40 -2.19 -16.41
CA GLY A 263 14.86 -1.40 -17.55
C GLY A 263 16.37 -1.44 -17.72
N LYS A 264 17.10 -0.87 -16.75
CA LYS A 264 18.57 -0.78 -16.79
C LYS A 264 19.22 -1.12 -15.45
N MET A 265 20.36 -1.77 -15.51
CA MET A 265 21.16 -2.15 -14.34
C MET A 265 22.60 -1.68 -14.48
N TYR A 266 23.12 -1.09 -13.40
CA TYR A 266 24.46 -0.53 -13.30
C TYR A 266 25.15 -0.98 -12.01
N ASP A 267 26.48 -0.85 -11.97
CA ASP A 267 27.27 -0.80 -10.73
C ASP A 267 26.99 -1.93 -9.73
N GLY A 268 27.09 -3.17 -10.19
CA GLY A 268 26.95 -4.35 -9.33
C GLY A 268 25.51 -4.68 -8.94
N SER A 269 24.52 -4.06 -9.58
CA SER A 269 23.10 -4.36 -9.37
C SER A 269 22.75 -5.79 -9.79
N GLN A 270 21.76 -6.39 -9.12
CA GLN A 270 21.46 -7.82 -9.29
C GLN A 270 19.97 -8.10 -9.43
N VAL A 271 19.64 -9.06 -10.30
CA VAL A 271 18.35 -9.75 -10.29
C VAL A 271 18.62 -11.20 -9.91
N GLY A 272 17.93 -11.72 -8.88
CA GLY A 272 18.13 -13.07 -8.38
C GLY A 272 17.61 -14.14 -9.34
N GLU A 273 16.28 -14.27 -9.42
CA GLU A 273 15.61 -15.28 -10.24
C GLU A 273 14.58 -14.65 -11.20
N MET A 274 14.52 -15.15 -12.43
CA MET A 274 13.59 -14.70 -13.46
C MET A 274 12.83 -15.88 -14.05
N TYR A 275 11.51 -15.73 -14.15
CA TYR A 275 10.57 -16.73 -14.65
C TYR A 275 9.70 -16.17 -15.78
N ASP A 276 9.07 -17.07 -16.53
CA ASP A 276 8.08 -16.77 -17.57
C ASP A 276 8.58 -15.76 -18.60
N GLY A 277 7.85 -14.68 -18.87
CA GLY A 277 8.20 -13.64 -19.85
C GLY A 277 9.06 -12.51 -19.30
N SER A 278 9.68 -12.68 -18.13
CA SER A 278 10.38 -11.61 -17.41
C SER A 278 11.60 -11.09 -18.17
N GLN A 279 11.88 -9.78 -18.07
CA GLN A 279 12.90 -9.13 -18.90
C GLN A 279 13.84 -8.21 -18.12
N VAL A 280 15.13 -8.28 -18.46
CA VAL A 280 16.12 -7.26 -18.11
C VAL A 280 16.60 -6.58 -19.40
N GLY A 281 16.34 -5.27 -19.50
CA GLY A 281 16.55 -4.48 -20.71
C GLY A 281 18.02 -4.29 -21.08
N ALA A 282 18.80 -3.62 -20.23
CA ALA A 282 20.23 -3.39 -20.46
C ALA A 282 21.04 -3.52 -19.16
N MET A 283 22.07 -4.35 -19.21
CA MET A 283 23.02 -4.53 -18.10
C MET A 283 24.39 -3.95 -18.43
N TYR A 284 24.91 -3.15 -17.51
CA TYR A 284 26.22 -2.52 -17.57
C TYR A 284 27.08 -2.89 -16.35
N ASP A 285 28.39 -2.70 -16.49
CA ASP A 285 29.38 -2.80 -15.41
C ASP A 285 29.35 -4.14 -14.66
N GLY A 286 29.27 -4.12 -13.33
CA GLY A 286 29.23 -5.32 -12.50
C GLY A 286 27.87 -6.03 -12.45
N SER A 287 26.87 -5.60 -13.24
CA SER A 287 25.48 -6.04 -13.09
C SER A 287 25.26 -7.50 -13.49
N GLN A 288 24.36 -8.20 -12.79
CA GLN A 288 24.17 -9.64 -12.95
C GLN A 288 22.70 -10.06 -12.86
N VAL A 289 22.37 -11.11 -13.60
CA VAL A 289 21.16 -11.90 -13.42
C VAL A 289 21.59 -13.28 -12.95
N GLY A 290 20.96 -13.80 -11.90
CA GLY A 290 21.28 -15.08 -11.30
C GLY A 290 20.77 -16.26 -12.13
N LYS A 291 19.52 -16.66 -11.90
CA LYS A 291 18.89 -17.78 -12.62
C LYS A 291 17.76 -17.28 -13.52
N MET A 292 17.68 -17.88 -14.70
CA MET A 292 16.67 -17.59 -15.71
C MET A 292 15.96 -18.88 -16.09
N TYR A 293 14.64 -18.83 -16.12
CA TYR A 293 13.75 -19.92 -16.45
C TYR A 293 12.77 -19.51 -17.56
N ASP A 294 12.23 -20.50 -18.25
CA ASP A 294 11.19 -20.34 -19.28
C ASP A 294 11.55 -19.34 -20.38
N GLY A 295 10.65 -18.39 -20.68
CA GLY A 295 10.81 -17.38 -21.73
C GLY A 295 11.58 -16.13 -21.31
N SER A 296 12.28 -16.15 -20.17
CA SER A 296 12.88 -14.96 -19.58
C SER A 296 14.11 -14.51 -20.39
N THR A 297 14.36 -13.19 -20.41
CA THR A 297 15.43 -12.61 -21.24
C THR A 297 16.22 -11.54 -20.51
N ALA A 298 17.52 -11.47 -20.76
CA ALA A 298 18.39 -10.42 -20.26
C ALA A 298 19.39 -10.00 -21.32
N ARG A 299 19.60 -8.70 -21.54
CA ARG A 299 20.61 -8.21 -22.50
C ARG A 299 21.84 -7.66 -21.78
N ASP A 300 22.95 -8.33 -22.05
CA ASP A 300 24.25 -7.99 -21.49
C ASP A 300 25.06 -7.11 -22.46
N PHE A 301 25.40 -5.90 -22.04
CA PHE A 301 26.22 -4.96 -22.81
C PHE A 301 27.69 -4.90 -22.36
N LYS A 302 28.10 -5.71 -21.38
CA LYS A 302 29.46 -5.69 -20.82
C LYS A 302 30.52 -6.17 -21.82
N SER A 303 30.12 -6.90 -22.87
CA SER A 303 31.04 -7.68 -23.72
C SER A 303 30.80 -7.57 -25.23
N TYR A 304 30.22 -6.48 -25.74
CA TYR A 304 29.88 -6.40 -27.17
C TYR A 304 31.06 -5.98 -28.09
N PRO A 305 31.56 -6.82 -29.03
CA PRO A 305 31.46 -8.29 -29.10
C PRO A 305 32.82 -8.98 -28.85
N LEU A 306 32.92 -9.76 -27.78
CA LEU A 306 33.89 -10.86 -27.66
C LEU A 306 33.12 -12.19 -27.61
N ILE A 307 33.12 -12.93 -28.71
CA ILE A 307 32.51 -14.26 -28.80
C ILE A 307 33.60 -15.29 -28.48
N LYS A 308 33.48 -16.05 -27.38
CA LYS A 308 34.37 -17.18 -27.05
C LYS A 308 33.60 -18.49 -27.20
N LEU A 309 34.05 -19.35 -28.10
CA LEU A 309 33.52 -20.70 -28.34
C LEU A 309 34.51 -21.73 -27.80
N LEU A 310 34.07 -22.58 -26.86
CA LEU A 310 34.82 -23.76 -26.44
C LEU A 310 34.43 -24.93 -27.34
N VAL A 311 35.39 -25.46 -28.09
CA VAL A 311 35.20 -26.64 -28.94
C VAL A 311 35.76 -27.87 -28.21
N PRO A 312 35.00 -28.97 -28.03
CA PRO A 312 35.51 -30.18 -27.41
C PRO A 312 36.63 -30.81 -28.26
N ASP A 313 37.65 -31.36 -27.60
CA ASP A 313 38.70 -32.14 -28.26
C ASP A 313 38.13 -33.49 -28.73
N GLY A 314 37.53 -33.50 -29.93
CA GLY A 314 37.14 -34.74 -30.63
C GLY A 314 35.69 -34.83 -31.13
N GLY A 315 35.26 -33.89 -31.97
CA GLY A 315 34.04 -34.03 -32.76
C GLY A 315 33.95 -32.97 -33.85
N ASN A 316 33.33 -33.29 -35.00
CA ASN A 316 33.01 -32.31 -36.03
C ASN A 316 31.87 -31.39 -35.53
N CYS A 317 32.20 -30.39 -34.73
CA CYS A 317 31.26 -29.30 -34.44
C CYS A 317 31.19 -28.38 -35.67
N ARG A 318 30.02 -28.28 -36.29
CA ARG A 318 29.71 -27.20 -37.23
C ARG A 318 28.92 -26.13 -36.48
N PHE A 319 29.46 -24.92 -36.44
CA PHE A 319 28.76 -23.72 -35.99
C PHE A 319 28.43 -22.87 -37.22
N GLU A 320 27.19 -22.40 -37.31
CA GLU A 320 26.77 -21.43 -38.30
C GLU A 320 26.32 -20.16 -37.55
N LEU A 321 27.00 -19.05 -37.83
CA LEU A 321 26.71 -17.75 -37.24
C LEU A 321 26.18 -16.85 -38.34
N THR A 322 24.87 -16.58 -38.32
CA THR A 322 24.22 -15.70 -39.29
C THR A 322 23.96 -14.35 -38.66
N ALA A 323 24.72 -13.33 -39.06
CA ALA A 323 24.51 -11.95 -38.65
C ALA A 323 23.62 -11.25 -39.68
N HIS A 324 22.42 -10.83 -39.27
CA HIS A 324 21.56 -9.97 -40.08
C HIS A 324 21.84 -8.51 -39.73
N LYS A 325 22.37 -7.73 -40.68
CA LYS A 325 22.39 -6.26 -40.58
C LYS A 325 21.02 -5.73 -40.99
N ASN A 326 20.43 -4.86 -40.16
CA ASN A 326 19.39 -3.96 -40.64
C ASN A 326 20.06 -2.94 -41.56
N GLU A 327 19.94 -3.13 -42.88
CA GLU A 327 20.23 -2.07 -43.83
C GLU A 327 19.13 -1.01 -43.69
N GLN A 328 19.47 0.14 -43.11
CA GLN A 328 18.69 1.34 -43.30
C GLN A 328 18.70 1.67 -44.79
N THR A 329 17.55 1.57 -45.44
CA THR A 329 17.33 2.03 -46.81
C THR A 329 17.40 3.56 -46.85
N GLY A 330 18.63 4.09 -46.87
CA GLY A 330 18.91 5.46 -47.28
C GLY A 330 18.80 5.56 -48.80
N VAL A 331 17.60 5.83 -49.32
CA VAL A 331 17.44 6.35 -50.68
C VAL A 331 17.92 7.80 -50.65
N ALA A 332 19.17 8.04 -51.05
CA ALA A 332 19.68 9.35 -51.41
C ALA A 332 20.44 9.22 -52.72
N GLY A 333 19.84 9.73 -53.80
CA GLY A 333 20.42 9.65 -55.13
C GLY A 333 19.64 10.41 -56.21
N GLU A 334 19.15 11.61 -55.90
CA GLU A 334 18.91 12.63 -56.94
C GLU A 334 20.07 13.64 -56.91
N CYS A 335 20.90 13.65 -57.96
CA CYS A 335 21.28 14.87 -58.70
C CYS A 335 22.24 14.58 -59.87
N LYS A 336 21.71 14.83 -61.09
CA LYS A 336 22.29 15.51 -62.28
C LYS A 336 23.55 14.90 -62.93
N ASN A 337 23.65 14.77 -64.26
CA ASN A 337 23.19 15.64 -65.36
C ASN A 337 22.37 14.93 -66.43
#